data_AF-A0A1Z4UZF0-F1
#
_entry.id   AF-A0A1Z4UZF0-F1
#
_cell.length_a   1.000
_cell.length_b   1.000
_cell.length_c   1.000
_cell.angle_alpha   90.00
_cell.angle_beta   90.00
_cell.angle_gamma   90.00
#
_symmetry.space_group_name_H-M   'P 1'
#
loop_
_entity.id
_entity.type
_entity.pdbx_description
1 polymer ?
#
loop_
_entity_poly.entity_id
_entity_poly.type
_entity_poly.pdbx_seq_one_letter_code
_entity_poly.pdbx_strand_id
1 'polypeptide(L)'
;MSSVEIKELARRIDGVFLPKAEYPEDPIYFVEVQFQDDDNLYWRLITEVFLYLNQYKPDKKWQAVVLWAKRSLDPGIPLTYQSSLAAGQIHVVYLDE
;
A
#
# COMPACT_ATOMS: atom_id res chain seq x y z
N MET A 1 27.57 -6.22 -10.98
CA MET A 1 26.48 -6.37 -10.01
C MET A 1 26.84 -5.56 -8.79
N SER A 2 26.19 -4.42 -8.57
CA SER A 2 26.31 -3.65 -7.32
C SER A 2 25.25 -4.16 -6.36
N SER A 3 25.68 -4.83 -5.28
CA SER A 3 24.81 -5.17 -4.16
C SER A 3 24.69 -3.93 -3.28
N VAL A 4 23.46 -3.46 -3.04
CA VAL A 4 23.18 -2.34 -2.12
C VAL A 4 22.45 -2.93 -0.92
N GLU A 5 23.07 -2.83 0.25
CA GLU A 5 22.44 -3.21 1.50
C GLU A 5 21.40 -2.16 1.88
N ILE A 6 20.17 -2.60 2.12
CA ILE A 6 19.06 -1.75 2.56
C ILE A 6 18.86 -1.97 4.06
N LYS A 7 18.97 -0.92 4.87
CA LYS A 7 18.68 -0.99 6.32
C LYS A 7 17.17 -0.97 6.55
N GLU A 8 16.69 -1.92 7.35
CA GLU A 8 15.28 -2.04 7.71
C GLU A 8 14.91 -0.97 8.76
N LEU A 9 13.84 -0.21 8.52
CA LEU A 9 13.28 0.74 9.46
C LEU A 9 12.09 0.08 10.17
N ALA A 10 11.87 0.39 11.45
CA ALA A 10 10.62 0.05 12.12
C ALA A 10 9.49 0.85 11.46
N ARG A 11 8.62 0.15 10.74
CA ARG A 11 7.59 0.72 9.87
C ARG A 11 6.21 0.24 10.31
N ARG A 12 5.18 1.07 10.10
CA ARG A 12 3.81 0.83 10.56
C ARG A 12 2.84 1.32 9.49
N ILE A 13 1.97 0.42 9.07
CA ILE A 13 0.80 0.71 8.23
C ILE A 13 -0.35 1.07 9.17
N ASP A 14 -1.14 2.10 8.84
CA ASP A 14 -2.28 2.51 9.66
C ASP A 14 -3.30 1.39 9.87
N GLY A 15 -3.56 0.58 8.82
CA GLY A 15 -4.46 -0.57 8.89
C GLY A 15 -4.02 -1.75 8.03
N VAL A 16 -4.07 -2.95 8.61
CA VAL A 16 -3.96 -4.22 7.87
C VAL A 16 -5.21 -5.05 8.15
N PHE A 17 -5.99 -5.36 7.13
CA PHE A 17 -7.21 -6.15 7.24
C PHE A 17 -7.01 -7.50 6.57
N LEU A 18 -7.19 -8.56 7.35
CA LEU A 18 -7.11 -9.93 6.88
C LEU A 18 -8.49 -10.42 6.41
N PRO A 19 -8.55 -11.33 5.43
CA PRO A 19 -9.79 -11.96 4.99
C PRO A 19 -10.53 -12.57 6.18
N LYS A 20 -11.84 -12.32 6.27
CA LYS A 20 -12.69 -12.99 7.27
C LYS A 20 -12.88 -14.45 6.86
N ALA A 21 -13.14 -15.31 7.83
CA ALA A 21 -13.41 -16.74 7.57
C ALA A 21 -14.60 -16.95 6.61
N GLU A 22 -15.57 -16.03 6.62
CA GLU A 22 -16.74 -16.02 5.73
C GLU A 22 -16.40 -15.67 4.27
N TYR A 23 -15.26 -15.02 4.03
CA TYR A 23 -14.81 -14.55 2.71
C TYR A 23 -13.33 -14.91 2.50
N PRO A 24 -12.98 -16.20 2.39
CA PRO A 24 -11.59 -16.63 2.32
C PRO A 24 -10.88 -16.18 1.03
N GLU A 25 -11.63 -15.88 -0.04
CA GLU A 25 -11.08 -15.44 -1.33
C GLU A 25 -10.74 -13.94 -1.36
N ASP A 26 -11.11 -13.19 -0.33
CA ASP A 26 -10.80 -11.77 -0.25
C ASP A 26 -9.27 -11.55 -0.17
N PRO A 27 -8.76 -10.44 -0.72
CA PRO A 27 -7.37 -10.09 -0.58
C PRO A 27 -7.07 -9.59 0.84
N ILE A 28 -5.78 -9.55 1.17
CA ILE A 28 -5.30 -8.77 2.31
C ILE A 28 -5.32 -7.30 1.92
N TYR A 29 -5.97 -6.46 2.73
CA TYR A 29 -6.01 -5.02 2.50
C TYR A 29 -5.01 -4.30 3.39
N PHE A 30 -4.20 -3.45 2.78
CA PHE A 30 -3.30 -2.52 3.45
C PHE A 30 -3.84 -1.12 3.24
N VAL A 31 -4.13 -0.42 4.33
CA VAL A 31 -4.85 0.85 4.30
C VAL A 31 -4.00 1.93 4.95
N GLU A 32 -3.87 3.06 4.26
CA GLU A 32 -3.16 4.24 4.74
C GLU A 32 -4.06 5.47 4.58
N VAL A 33 -4.14 6.32 5.61
CA VAL A 33 -4.98 7.53 5.59
C VAL A 33 -4.10 8.77 5.70
N GLN A 34 -4.18 9.66 4.72
CA GLN A 34 -3.26 10.79 4.62
C GLN A 34 -4.00 12.14 4.57
N PHE A 35 -3.62 13.03 5.51
CA PHE A 35 -4.21 14.36 5.70
C PHE A 35 -3.27 15.52 5.35
N GLN A 36 -2.04 15.23 4.95
CA GLN A 36 -1.00 16.19 4.60
C GLN A 36 -0.24 15.72 3.37
N ASP A 37 0.42 16.63 2.68
CA ASP A 37 1.34 16.29 1.59
C ASP A 37 2.45 15.34 2.08
N ASP A 38 2.61 14.21 1.38
CA ASP A 38 3.70 13.25 1.62
C ASP A 38 4.10 12.60 0.30
N ASP A 39 5.13 13.18 -0.34
CA ASP A 39 5.71 12.68 -1.59
C ASP A 39 6.25 11.24 -1.48
N ASN A 40 6.46 10.75 -0.26
CA ASN A 40 7.01 9.42 0.00
C ASN A 40 5.96 8.38 0.39
N LEU A 41 4.67 8.74 0.45
CA LEU A 41 3.59 7.85 0.90
C LEU A 41 3.58 6.52 0.15
N TYR A 42 3.49 6.56 -1.19
CA TYR A 42 3.41 5.36 -2.02
C TYR A 42 4.66 4.49 -1.92
N TRP A 43 5.85 5.11 -1.85
CA TRP A 43 7.11 4.38 -1.66
C TRP A 43 7.12 3.66 -0.31
N ARG A 44 6.66 4.33 0.75
CA ARG A 44 6.59 3.77 2.10
C ARG A 44 5.59 2.62 2.16
N LEU A 45 4.35 2.87 1.77
CA LEU A 45 3.25 1.89 1.80
C LEU A 45 3.60 0.63 1.03
N ILE A 46 4.05 0.76 -0.22
CA ILE A 46 4.35 -0.41 -1.05
C ILE A 46 5.54 -1.21 -0.48
N THR A 47 6.55 -0.53 0.08
CA THR A 47 7.63 -1.24 0.79
C THR A 47 7.08 -2.06 1.94
N GLU A 48 6.19 -1.49 2.75
CA GLU A 48 5.62 -2.16 3.92
C GLU A 48 4.74 -3.35 3.53
N VAL A 49 3.94 -3.21 2.47
CA VAL A 49 3.19 -4.32 1.86
C VAL A 49 4.12 -5.47 1.51
N PHE A 50 5.20 -5.23 0.77
CA PHE A 50 6.10 -6.30 0.35
C PHE A 50 6.92 -6.88 1.49
N LEU A 51 7.28 -6.09 2.51
CA LEU A 51 7.89 -6.61 3.75
C LEU A 51 6.93 -7.58 4.46
N TYR A 52 5.66 -7.21 4.61
CA TYR A 52 4.65 -8.08 5.19
C TYR A 52 4.51 -9.39 4.38
N LEU A 53 4.34 -9.30 3.07
CA LEU A 53 4.18 -10.48 2.20
C LEU A 53 5.39 -11.40 2.27
N ASN A 54 6.61 -10.85 2.30
CA ASN A 54 7.83 -11.63 2.43
C ASN A 54 7.95 -12.33 3.79
N GLN A 55 7.53 -11.65 4.86
CA GLN A 55 7.55 -12.18 6.23
C GLN A 55 6.55 -13.33 6.40
N TYR A 56 5.28 -13.10 6.05
CA TYR A 56 4.17 -14.03 6.35
C TYR A 56 3.86 -15.02 5.22
N LYS A 57 4.29 -14.73 3.99
CA LYS A 57 4.09 -15.57 2.80
C LYS A 57 2.66 -16.10 2.64
N PRO A 58 1.62 -15.24 2.72
CA PRO A 58 0.24 -15.67 2.64
C PRO A 58 -0.08 -16.18 1.22
N ASP A 59 -0.90 -17.23 1.12
CA ASP A 59 -1.48 -17.70 -0.14
C ASP A 59 -2.77 -16.92 -0.47
N LYS A 60 -2.62 -15.60 -0.62
CA LYS A 60 -3.71 -14.65 -0.87
C LYS A 60 -3.28 -13.52 -1.79
N LYS A 61 -4.25 -12.93 -2.51
CA LYS A 61 -4.05 -11.65 -3.19
C LYS A 61 -3.86 -10.54 -2.15
N TRP A 62 -3.33 -9.40 -2.61
CA TRP A 62 -3.19 -8.20 -1.78
C TRP A 62 -3.72 -6.97 -2.52
N GLN A 63 -4.18 -5.99 -1.75
CA GLN A 63 -4.55 -4.67 -2.23
C GLN A 63 -4.07 -3.59 -1.25
N ALA A 64 -3.53 -2.50 -1.78
CA ALA A 64 -3.24 -1.29 -1.06
C ALA A 64 -4.36 -0.27 -1.33
N VAL A 65 -4.84 0.38 -0.28
CA VAL A 65 -5.88 1.41 -0.36
C VAL A 65 -5.35 2.66 0.33
N VAL A 66 -5.30 3.75 -0.41
CA VAL A 66 -4.89 5.06 0.12
C VAL A 66 -6.11 5.96 0.19
N LEU A 67 -6.38 6.49 1.38
CA LEU A 67 -7.44 7.47 1.59
C LEU A 67 -6.81 8.85 1.75
N TRP A 68 -7.04 9.73 0.78
CA TRP A 68 -6.62 11.11 0.85
C TRP A 68 -7.75 11.98 1.38
N ALA A 69 -7.44 12.85 2.33
CA ALA A 69 -8.39 13.85 2.81
C ALA A 69 -8.86 14.79 1.69
N LYS A 70 -7.98 15.10 0.74
CA LYS A 70 -8.28 15.90 -0.45
C LYS A 70 -7.47 15.43 -1.65
N ARG A 71 -8.05 15.47 -2.86
CA ARG A 71 -7.29 15.19 -4.10
C ARG A 71 -6.05 16.06 -4.27
N SER A 72 -6.11 17.32 -3.83
CA SER A 72 -4.98 18.26 -3.97
C SER A 72 -3.75 17.88 -3.15
N LEU A 73 -3.88 16.97 -2.18
CA LEU A 73 -2.76 16.50 -1.34
C LEU A 73 -2.04 15.29 -1.95
N ASP A 74 -2.66 14.63 -2.93
CA ASP A 74 -2.11 13.45 -3.58
C ASP A 74 -1.00 13.85 -4.57
N PRO A 75 0.27 13.47 -4.33
CA PRO A 75 1.37 13.75 -5.26
C PRO A 75 1.28 12.93 -6.55
N GLY A 76 0.34 11.98 -6.62
CA GLY A 76 0.15 11.05 -7.72
C GLY A 76 1.00 9.78 -7.56
N ILE A 77 0.52 8.69 -8.16
CA ILE A 77 1.20 7.39 -8.09
C ILE A 77 2.46 7.40 -8.97
N PRO A 78 3.65 7.08 -8.42
CA PRO A 78 4.89 6.97 -9.20
C PRO A 78 4.78 6.00 -10.37
N LEU A 79 5.49 6.29 -11.47
CA LEU A 79 5.50 5.47 -12.69
C LEU A 79 5.80 3.99 -12.42
N THR A 80 6.70 3.72 -11.47
CA THR A 80 7.10 2.36 -11.04
C THR A 80 5.92 1.51 -10.55
N TYR A 81 4.85 2.14 -10.04
CA TYR A 81 3.69 1.45 -9.48
C TYR A 81 2.45 1.52 -10.39
N GLN A 82 2.55 2.13 -11.57
CA GLN A 82 1.43 2.29 -12.50
C GLN A 82 0.86 0.94 -12.98
N SER A 83 1.69 -0.08 -13.18
CA SER A 83 1.21 -1.43 -13.52
C SER A 83 0.37 -2.05 -12.40
N SER A 84 0.74 -1.81 -11.13
CA SER A 84 -0.03 -2.28 -9.97
C SER A 84 -1.33 -1.49 -9.80
N LEU A 85 -1.33 -0.19 -10.08
CA LEU A 85 -2.55 0.61 -10.18
C LEU A 85 -3.48 0.04 -11.27
N ALA A 86 -2.96 -0.16 -12.49
CA ALA A 86 -3.72 -0.67 -13.63
C ALA A 86 -4.29 -2.08 -13.38
N ALA A 87 -3.56 -2.91 -12.62
CA ALA A 87 -4.00 -4.24 -12.22
C ALA A 87 -5.02 -4.23 -11.05
N GLY A 88 -5.38 -3.06 -10.51
CA GLY A 88 -6.30 -2.94 -9.37
C GLY A 88 -5.70 -3.44 -8.04
N GLN A 89 -4.38 -3.42 -7.90
CA GLN A 89 -3.70 -3.72 -6.64
C GLN A 89 -3.57 -2.48 -5.76
N ILE A 90 -3.58 -1.28 -6.35
CA ILE A 90 -3.55 -0.01 -5.63
C ILE A 90 -4.85 0.73 -5.93
N HIS A 91 -5.54 1.14 -4.87
CA HIS A 91 -6.76 1.93 -4.93
C HIS A 91 -6.53 3.25 -4.22
N VAL A 92 -7.03 4.34 -4.81
CA VAL A 92 -6.95 5.68 -4.22
C VAL A 92 -8.37 6.21 -4.09
N VAL A 93 -8.71 6.64 -2.88
CA VAL A 93 -10.02 7.22 -2.54
C VAL A 93 -9.79 8.63 -2.02
N TYR A 94 -10.57 9.57 -2.53
CA TYR A 94 -10.54 10.98 -2.10
C TYR A 94 -11.78 11.25 -1.26
N LEU A 95 -11.60 11.78 -0.05
CA LEU A 95 -12.69 12.00 0.91
C LEU A 95 -13.43 13.33 0.70
N ASP A 96 -12.90 14.21 -0.15
CA ASP A 96 -13.53 15.47 -0.54
C ASP A 96 -14.41 15.37 -1.80
N GLU A 97 -14.61 14.14 -2.30
CA GLU A 97 -15.45 13.80 -3.46
C GLU A 97 -16.75 13.09 -3.08
#